data_AF-F2QUW9-F1
#
_entry.id   AF-F2QUW9-F1
#
_cell.length_a   1.000
_cell.length_b   1.000
_cell.length_c   1.000
_cell.angle_alpha   90.00
_cell.angle_beta   90.00
_cell.angle_gamma   90.00
#
_symmetry.space_group_name_H-M   'P 1'
#
loop_
_entity.id
_entity.type
_entity.pdbx_description
1 polymer ?
#
loop_
_entity_poly.entity_id
_entity_poly.type
_entity_poly.pdbx_seq_one_letter_code
_entity_poly.pdbx_strand_id
1 'polypeptide(L)'
;MFKRLVRPFHHSVRAWNVVSTESAAQYTPKVLTEETEVAGSNRPLPLSVELNHYAPLKIPVKHGELRAEITMRSFDNRNLDFFCDFALRAGYYLGLPLTGPKPLETRRERWTVIRAPFVHAKSKENFERRTHARLLRVWDSNPEVVDIWLAVLNKYSVTGVGLKAHMYIEEAVDPDFSASTPTKEGDIDSTGLNIAQLTSSVNPEIAARVAELLKDPEFAVHVGKDTETKKPTETPATPPETS
;
A
#
# COMPACT_ATOMS: atom_id res chain seq x y z
N MET A 1 45.49 65.18 40.75
CA MET A 1 44.59 65.48 39.62
C MET A 1 44.66 64.33 38.62
N PHE A 2 43.52 63.69 38.36
CA PHE A 2 43.23 62.67 37.32
C PHE A 2 44.19 61.47 37.16
N LYS A 3 43.94 60.40 37.93
CA LYS A 3 44.27 59.03 37.52
C LYS A 3 42.99 58.35 37.02
N ARG A 4 43.02 58.01 35.73
CA ARG A 4 41.96 57.39 34.92
C ARG A 4 41.59 56.02 35.50
N LEU A 5 40.33 55.83 35.87
CA LEU A 5 39.77 54.56 36.31
C LEU A 5 39.56 53.65 35.07
N VAL A 6 40.42 52.67 34.84
CA VAL A 6 40.21 51.64 33.81
C VAL A 6 39.59 50.44 34.50
N ARG A 7 38.28 50.23 34.30
CA ARG A 7 37.59 48.99 34.70
C ARG A 7 37.93 47.90 33.66
N PRO A 8 38.46 46.73 34.04
CA PRO A 8 38.56 45.62 33.11
C PRO A 8 37.16 45.04 32.86
N PHE A 9 36.70 45.13 31.60
CA PHE A 9 35.57 44.36 31.10
C PHE A 9 35.90 42.88 31.25
N HIS A 10 35.34 42.23 32.28
CA HIS A 10 35.19 40.78 32.26
C HIS A 10 34.18 40.47 31.16
N HIS A 11 34.65 39.94 30.03
CA HIS A 11 33.80 39.14 29.17
C HIS A 11 33.41 37.90 29.97
N SER A 12 32.27 38.01 30.65
CA SER A 12 31.48 36.83 30.99
C SER A 12 31.16 36.17 29.66
N VAL A 13 31.98 35.21 29.26
CA VAL A 13 31.52 34.14 28.39
C VAL A 13 30.38 33.53 29.17
N ARG A 14 29.15 33.92 28.82
CA ARG A 14 27.96 33.21 29.23
C ARG A 14 28.21 31.79 28.75
N ALA A 15 28.66 30.93 29.65
CA ALA A 15 28.54 29.50 29.49
C ALA A 15 27.09 29.32 29.07
N TRP A 16 26.87 28.90 27.82
CA TRP A 16 25.58 28.39 27.45
C TRP A 16 25.34 27.28 28.45
N ASN A 17 24.39 27.49 29.35
CA ASN A 17 23.88 26.42 30.18
C ASN A 17 23.54 25.32 29.19
N VAL A 18 24.35 24.26 29.19
CA VAL A 18 23.95 22.98 28.66
C VAL A 18 22.71 22.69 29.47
N VAL A 19 21.55 22.91 28.85
CA VAL A 19 20.29 22.45 29.39
C VAL A 19 20.49 20.95 29.44
N SER A 20 20.83 20.45 30.63
CA SER A 20 20.71 19.05 30.97
C SER A 20 19.26 18.71 30.69
N THR A 21 19.01 18.15 29.51
CA THR A 21 17.73 17.57 29.13
C THR A 21 17.56 16.26 29.90
N GLU A 22 17.60 16.34 31.23
CA GLU A 22 17.32 15.23 32.15
C GLU A 22 15.81 14.98 32.31
N SER A 23 15.00 15.48 31.38
CA SER A 23 13.61 15.08 31.24
C SER A 23 13.27 14.77 29.77
N ALA A 24 14.15 14.06 29.08
CA ALA A 24 13.73 13.25 27.94
C ALA A 24 12.95 12.05 28.51
N ALA A 25 11.68 11.88 28.13
CA ALA A 25 10.90 10.71 28.49
C ALA A 25 11.72 9.42 28.29
N GLN A 26 11.66 8.48 29.25
CA GLN A 26 12.42 7.23 29.19
C GLN A 26 12.19 6.53 27.85
N TYR A 27 13.23 6.51 27.01
CA TYR A 27 13.20 5.90 25.69
C TYR A 27 13.50 4.41 25.82
N THR A 28 12.44 3.61 25.98
CA THR A 28 12.51 2.15 26.09
C THR A 28 11.77 1.49 24.93
N PRO A 29 12.34 1.51 23.70
CA PRO A 29 11.70 0.84 22.58
C PRO A 29 11.72 -0.68 22.75
N LYS A 30 10.80 -1.37 22.08
CA LYS A 30 10.90 -2.83 21.90
C LYS A 30 12.06 -3.10 20.95
N VAL A 31 12.96 -4.01 21.31
CA VAL A 31 14.17 -4.34 20.55
C VAL A 31 14.18 -5.86 20.32
N LEU A 32 14.65 -6.33 19.16
CA LEU A 32 14.94 -7.76 18.96
C LEU A 32 16.31 -8.11 19.56
N THR A 33 17.30 -7.23 19.36
CA THR A 33 18.70 -7.41 19.79
C THR A 33 19.25 -6.13 20.42
N GLU A 34 19.81 -6.19 21.62
CA GLU A 34 20.33 -5.01 22.32
C GLU A 34 21.59 -4.41 21.66
N GLU A 35 22.20 -5.10 20.68
CA GLU A 35 23.50 -4.77 20.11
C GLU A 35 23.50 -3.61 19.09
N THR A 36 22.33 -3.24 18.54
CA THR A 36 22.26 -2.19 17.51
C THR A 36 21.85 -0.85 18.10
N GLU A 37 22.83 0.05 18.23
CA GLU A 37 22.63 1.41 18.76
C GLU A 37 22.47 2.46 17.66
N VAL A 38 21.81 3.57 18.00
CA VAL A 38 21.70 4.77 17.15
C VAL A 38 23.07 5.43 16.98
N ALA A 39 23.50 5.72 15.75
CA ALA A 39 24.77 6.38 15.50
C ALA A 39 24.92 7.71 16.28
N GLY A 40 25.83 7.73 17.26
CA GLY A 40 26.12 8.91 18.09
C GLY A 40 25.33 9.02 19.40
N SER A 41 24.43 8.08 19.70
CA SER A 41 23.78 7.98 21.01
C SER A 41 23.77 6.52 21.47
N ASN A 42 24.20 6.23 22.70
CA ASN A 42 24.17 4.90 23.32
C ASN A 42 22.72 4.45 23.64
N ARG A 43 21.84 4.51 22.66
CA ARG A 43 20.41 4.19 22.74
C ARG A 43 20.11 3.10 21.72
N PRO A 44 19.32 2.08 22.08
CA PRO A 44 18.98 1.00 21.16
C PRO A 44 18.07 1.49 20.03
N LEU A 45 18.25 0.95 18.82
CA LEU A 45 17.34 1.21 17.71
C LEU A 45 15.94 0.63 18.00
N PRO A 46 14.86 1.30 17.58
CA PRO A 46 13.53 0.73 17.71
C PRO A 46 13.32 -0.39 16.69
N LEU A 47 12.49 -1.37 17.06
CA LEU A 47 12.23 -2.58 16.25
C LEU A 47 11.92 -2.29 14.77
N SER A 48 11.13 -1.26 14.46
CA SER A 48 10.78 -0.93 13.07
C SER A 48 11.98 -0.53 12.22
N VAL A 49 12.96 0.17 12.81
CA VAL A 49 14.19 0.58 12.13
C VAL A 49 15.14 -0.61 12.04
N GLU A 50 15.26 -1.37 13.12
CA GLU A 50 16.06 -2.59 13.18
C GLU A 50 15.64 -3.59 12.08
N LEU A 51 14.34 -3.80 11.87
CA LEU A 51 13.81 -4.70 10.83
C LEU A 51 14.12 -4.30 9.38
N ASN A 52 14.45 -3.03 9.12
CA ASN A 52 14.87 -2.61 7.77
C ASN A 52 16.28 -3.09 7.42
N HIS A 53 17.12 -3.34 8.44
CA HIS A 53 18.48 -3.84 8.25
C HIS A 53 18.51 -5.36 8.02
N TYR A 54 17.45 -6.07 8.42
CA TYR A 54 17.35 -7.52 8.30
C TYR A 54 16.47 -7.95 7.13
N ALA A 55 16.55 -9.26 6.82
CA ALA A 55 15.65 -9.90 5.87
C ALA A 55 14.19 -9.82 6.37
N PRO A 56 13.21 -9.77 5.46
CA PRO A 56 11.81 -9.66 5.83
C PRO A 56 11.35 -10.88 6.61
N LEU A 57 10.68 -10.63 7.74
CA LEU A 57 10.06 -11.67 8.57
C LEU A 57 8.91 -12.35 7.82
N LYS A 58 8.68 -13.63 8.14
CA LYS A 58 7.65 -14.46 7.51
C LYS A 58 6.74 -15.05 8.57
N ILE A 59 5.43 -15.01 8.31
CA ILE A 59 4.42 -15.64 9.14
C ILE A 59 4.21 -17.08 8.61
N PRO A 60 4.16 -18.11 9.48
CA PRO A 60 3.94 -19.48 9.05
C PRO A 60 2.51 -19.69 8.53
N VAL A 61 2.38 -20.57 7.53
CA VAL A 61 1.10 -21.01 6.95
C VAL A 61 0.45 -22.05 7.87
N LYS A 62 -0.87 -21.95 8.10
CA LYS A 62 -1.63 -22.81 9.03
C LYS A 62 -2.45 -23.87 8.30
N HIS A 63 -3.29 -23.45 7.35
CA HIS A 63 -4.28 -24.29 6.66
C HIS A 63 -3.86 -24.63 5.22
N GLY A 64 -3.00 -23.80 4.61
CA GLY A 64 -2.47 -24.06 3.26
C GLY A 64 -3.46 -23.71 2.16
N GLU A 65 -4.43 -22.84 2.44
CA GLU A 65 -5.42 -22.36 1.48
C GLU A 65 -4.83 -21.19 0.69
N LEU A 66 -4.70 -21.36 -0.63
CA LEU A 66 -4.16 -20.32 -1.50
C LEU A 66 -5.24 -19.28 -1.78
N ARG A 67 -5.05 -18.05 -1.29
CA ARG A 67 -6.03 -16.96 -1.46
C ARG A 67 -5.67 -16.00 -2.59
N ALA A 68 -4.38 -15.74 -2.80
CA ALA A 68 -3.93 -14.94 -3.93
C ALA A 68 -2.53 -15.32 -4.41
N GLU A 69 -2.30 -15.17 -5.70
CA GLU A 69 -1.01 -15.32 -6.35
C GLU A 69 -0.67 -14.04 -7.13
N ILE A 70 0.47 -13.43 -6.82
CA ILE A 70 0.94 -12.23 -7.49
C ILE A 70 2.21 -12.55 -8.27
N THR A 71 2.14 -12.30 -9.57
CA THR A 71 3.30 -12.35 -10.45
C THR A 71 3.77 -10.92 -10.71
N MET A 72 5.00 -10.63 -10.30
CA MET A 72 5.69 -9.39 -10.65
C MET A 72 6.59 -9.64 -11.86
N ARG A 73 6.58 -8.72 -12.82
CA ARG A 73 7.40 -8.82 -14.05
C ARG A 73 8.16 -7.53 -14.29
N SER A 74 9.42 -7.64 -14.69
CA SER A 74 10.23 -6.47 -15.05
C SER A 74 11.29 -6.86 -16.08
N PHE A 75 11.83 -5.85 -16.78
CA PHE A 75 13.02 -6.00 -17.61
C PHE A 75 14.32 -5.88 -16.81
N ASP A 76 14.27 -5.36 -15.58
CA ASP A 76 15.42 -5.24 -14.67
C ASP A 76 15.19 -6.03 -13.37
N ASN A 77 16.28 -6.59 -12.83
CA ASN A 77 16.25 -7.48 -11.67
C ASN A 77 16.24 -6.66 -10.37
N ARG A 78 16.98 -5.55 -10.32
CA ARG A 78 17.22 -4.80 -9.08
C ARG A 78 15.93 -4.21 -8.54
N ASN A 79 15.17 -3.51 -9.39
CA ASN A 79 13.88 -2.94 -9.00
C ASN A 79 12.86 -4.02 -8.66
N LEU A 80 12.89 -5.14 -9.39
CA LEU A 80 11.98 -6.27 -9.17
C LEU A 80 12.21 -6.94 -7.81
N ASP A 81 13.47 -7.25 -7.48
CA ASP A 81 13.82 -7.90 -6.22
C ASP A 81 13.61 -6.95 -5.02
N PHE A 82 13.93 -5.65 -5.17
CA PHE A 82 13.61 -4.62 -4.17
C PHE A 82 12.10 -4.52 -3.91
N PHE A 83 11.28 -4.52 -4.96
CA PHE A 83 9.83 -4.40 -4.80
C PHE A 83 9.21 -5.69 -4.22
N CYS A 84 9.74 -6.86 -4.55
CA CYS A 84 9.35 -8.12 -3.90
C CYS A 84 9.62 -8.09 -2.39
N ASP A 85 10.78 -7.56 -2.00
CA ASP A 85 11.22 -7.43 -0.60
C ASP A 85 10.33 -6.43 0.17
N PHE A 86 9.98 -5.31 -0.45
CA PHE A 86 8.97 -4.37 0.06
C PHE A 86 7.60 -5.05 0.25
N ALA A 87 7.13 -5.80 -0.75
CA ALA A 87 5.83 -6.46 -0.69
C ALA A 87 5.73 -7.48 0.44
N LEU A 88 6.81 -8.22 0.70
CA LEU A 88 6.90 -9.14 1.85
C LEU A 88 6.79 -8.41 3.18
N ARG A 89 7.50 -7.27 3.36
CA ARG A 89 7.39 -6.47 4.59
C ARG A 89 5.98 -5.93 4.79
N ALA A 90 5.37 -5.40 3.73
CA ALA A 90 4.00 -4.89 3.80
C ALA A 90 3.01 -5.99 4.21
N GLY A 91 3.14 -7.20 3.66
CA GLY A 91 2.29 -8.33 4.04
C GLY A 91 2.52 -8.81 5.47
N TYR A 92 3.76 -8.81 5.96
CA TYR A 92 4.07 -9.15 7.36
C TYR A 92 3.31 -8.26 8.36
N TYR A 93 3.29 -6.94 8.12
CA TYR A 93 2.57 -6.01 9.01
C TYR A 93 1.05 -6.18 8.95
N LEU A 94 0.51 -6.65 7.83
CA LEU A 94 -0.92 -6.97 7.68
C LEU A 94 -1.30 -8.36 8.21
N GLY A 95 -0.32 -9.13 8.70
CA GLY A 95 -0.57 -10.47 9.21
C GLY A 95 -0.71 -11.55 8.13
N LEU A 96 -0.36 -11.25 6.87
CA LEU A 96 -0.48 -12.17 5.74
C LEU A 96 0.67 -13.19 5.75
N PRO A 97 0.40 -14.52 5.79
CA PRO A 97 1.42 -15.53 5.58
C PRO A 97 1.79 -15.59 4.09
N LEU A 98 2.87 -14.88 3.74
CA LEU A 98 3.40 -14.81 2.40
C LEU A 98 4.52 -15.83 2.18
N THR A 99 4.45 -16.55 1.07
CA THR A 99 5.61 -17.30 0.55
C THR A 99 6.43 -16.40 -0.37
N GLY A 100 7.75 -16.38 -0.10
CA GLY A 100 8.73 -15.47 -0.69
C GLY A 100 8.84 -15.51 -2.22
N PRO A 101 9.60 -14.57 -2.81
CA PRO A 101 9.65 -14.37 -4.26
C PRO A 101 10.28 -15.58 -4.93
N LYS A 102 9.43 -16.49 -5.42
CA LYS A 102 9.86 -17.64 -6.19
C LYS A 102 10.26 -17.13 -7.58
N PRO A 103 11.53 -17.32 -8.01
CA PRO A 103 11.92 -16.95 -9.36
C PRO A 103 11.22 -17.85 -10.36
N LEU A 104 10.51 -17.24 -11.30
CA LEU A 104 9.97 -17.93 -12.46
C LEU A 104 10.98 -17.83 -13.62
N GLU A 105 10.81 -18.71 -14.61
CA GLU A 105 11.68 -18.71 -15.78
C GLU A 105 11.66 -17.35 -16.50
N THR A 106 12.84 -16.86 -16.86
CA THR A 106 12.99 -15.59 -17.57
C THR A 106 12.71 -15.79 -19.05
N ARG A 107 11.68 -15.11 -19.58
CA ARG A 107 11.38 -15.12 -21.01
C ARG A 107 12.45 -14.32 -21.77
N ARG A 108 13.07 -14.93 -22.79
CA ARG A 108 14.04 -14.27 -23.68
C ARG A 108 13.46 -14.13 -25.08
N GLU A 109 13.10 -12.92 -25.45
CA GLU A 109 12.66 -12.57 -26.80
C GLU A 109 13.87 -12.06 -27.57
N ARG A 110 14.18 -12.65 -28.73
CA ARG A 110 15.36 -12.30 -29.54
C ARG A 110 14.92 -11.86 -30.92
N TRP A 111 15.54 -10.80 -31.42
CA TRP A 111 15.32 -10.33 -32.78
C TRP A 111 16.64 -9.92 -33.40
N THR A 112 16.73 -10.08 -34.73
CA THR A 112 17.93 -9.76 -35.49
C THR A 112 17.61 -8.68 -36.50
N VAL A 113 18.34 -7.57 -36.48
CA VAL A 113 18.11 -6.42 -37.36
C VAL A 113 19.34 -6.17 -38.22
N ILE A 114 19.15 -5.68 -39.45
CA ILE A 114 20.26 -5.21 -40.28
C ILE A 114 20.83 -3.95 -39.64
N ARG A 115 22.16 -3.85 -39.47
CA ARG A 115 22.80 -2.70 -38.83
C ARG A 115 22.67 -1.40 -39.65
N ALA A 116 22.76 -1.53 -40.97
CA ALA A 116 22.68 -0.41 -41.89
C ALA A 116 21.21 -0.12 -42.29
N PRO A 117 20.86 1.14 -42.58
CA PRO A 117 19.52 1.49 -43.05
C PRO A 117 19.20 0.90 -44.44
N PHE A 118 20.21 0.54 -45.26
CA PHE A 118 20.02 0.03 -46.61
C PHE A 118 21.10 -0.99 -47.04
N VAL A 119 20.70 -1.97 -47.86
CA VAL A 119 21.52 -2.97 -48.63
C VAL A 119 22.45 -3.92 -47.86
N HIS A 120 23.07 -3.53 -46.75
CA HIS A 120 24.12 -4.32 -46.09
C HIS A 120 23.62 -5.50 -45.23
N ALA A 121 22.87 -6.44 -45.82
CA ALA A 121 22.21 -7.55 -45.12
C ALA A 121 23.15 -8.59 -44.49
N LYS A 122 24.43 -8.66 -44.92
CA LYS A 122 25.47 -9.49 -44.28
C LYS A 122 25.86 -8.98 -42.89
N SER A 123 25.60 -7.71 -42.60
CA SER A 123 25.85 -7.08 -41.30
C SER A 123 24.55 -7.03 -40.49
N LYS A 124 24.40 -7.97 -39.56
CA LYS A 124 23.23 -8.09 -38.67
C LYS A 124 23.64 -7.92 -37.21
N GLU A 125 22.72 -7.41 -36.40
CA GLU A 125 22.85 -7.27 -34.96
C GLU A 125 21.74 -8.03 -34.24
N ASN A 126 22.10 -8.72 -33.17
CA ASN A 126 21.19 -9.48 -32.34
C ASN A 126 20.82 -8.63 -31.13
N PHE A 127 19.53 -8.46 -30.91
CA PHE A 127 18.99 -7.83 -29.73
C PHE A 127 18.17 -8.84 -28.95
N GLU A 128 18.09 -8.64 -27.64
CA GLU A 128 17.21 -9.42 -26.79
C GLU A 128 16.49 -8.57 -25.75
N ARG A 129 15.28 -8.98 -25.41
CA ARG A 129 14.52 -8.51 -24.25
C ARG A 129 14.36 -9.67 -23.28
N ARG A 130 14.80 -9.47 -22.05
CA ARG A 130 14.65 -10.42 -20.96
C ARG A 130 13.53 -9.94 -20.06
N THR A 131 12.50 -10.75 -19.87
CA THR A 131 11.43 -10.47 -18.90
C THR A 131 11.63 -11.37 -17.71
N HIS A 132 12.11 -10.78 -16.61
CA HIS A 132 12.26 -11.43 -15.33
C HIS A 132 10.91 -11.48 -14.62
N ALA A 133 10.61 -12.61 -13.97
CA ALA A 133 9.38 -12.80 -13.23
C ALA A 133 9.65 -13.36 -11.83
N ARG A 134 8.85 -12.90 -10.87
CA ARG A 134 8.83 -13.37 -9.48
C ARG A 134 7.40 -13.67 -9.09
N LEU A 135 7.23 -14.71 -8.29
CA LEU A 135 5.94 -15.14 -7.80
C LEU A 135 5.87 -15.01 -6.28
N LEU A 136 4.82 -14.36 -5.79
CA LEU A 136 4.43 -14.31 -4.39
C LEU A 136 3.09 -14.99 -4.22
N ARG A 137 2.94 -15.76 -3.15
CA ARG A 137 1.69 -16.44 -2.80
C ARG A 137 1.24 -16.05 -1.41
N VAL A 138 -0.04 -15.74 -1.29
CA VAL A 138 -0.73 -15.42 -0.04
C VAL A 138 -1.54 -16.63 0.38
N TRP A 139 -1.38 -17.03 1.63
CA TRP A 139 -2.12 -18.14 2.22
C TRP A 139 -3.08 -17.65 3.31
N ASP A 140 -4.10 -18.44 3.65
CA ASP A 140 -4.88 -18.36 4.89
C ASP A 140 -5.27 -16.93 5.35
N SER A 141 -5.78 -16.10 4.44
CA SER A 141 -6.04 -14.67 4.69
C SER A 141 -7.45 -14.26 4.31
N ASN A 142 -7.99 -13.25 5.00
CA ASN A 142 -9.27 -12.65 4.64
C ASN A 142 -9.14 -11.86 3.31
N PRO A 143 -10.08 -11.98 2.35
CA PRO A 143 -10.04 -11.28 1.07
C PRO A 143 -9.87 -9.75 1.20
N GLU A 144 -10.51 -9.11 2.18
CA GLU A 144 -10.42 -7.67 2.38
C GLU A 144 -9.00 -7.21 2.73
N VAL A 145 -8.29 -7.99 3.54
CA VAL A 145 -6.90 -7.68 3.92
C VAL A 145 -5.98 -7.84 2.72
N VAL A 146 -6.26 -8.83 1.85
CA VAL A 146 -5.54 -9.01 0.58
C VAL A 146 -5.75 -7.81 -0.35
N ASP A 147 -6.97 -7.28 -0.42
CA ASP A 147 -7.29 -6.10 -1.22
C ASP A 147 -6.57 -4.85 -0.70
N ILE A 148 -6.56 -4.63 0.62
CA ILE A 148 -5.79 -3.54 1.24
C ILE A 148 -4.31 -3.66 0.90
N TRP A 149 -3.76 -4.87 0.98
CA TRP A 149 -2.36 -5.12 0.63
C TRP A 149 -2.07 -4.82 -0.85
N LEU A 150 -2.92 -5.29 -1.77
CA LEU A 150 -2.81 -4.99 -3.20
C LEU A 150 -2.90 -3.49 -3.49
N ALA A 151 -3.78 -2.77 -2.79
CA ALA A 151 -3.91 -1.32 -2.90
C ALA A 151 -2.62 -0.60 -2.45
N VAL A 152 -2.00 -1.05 -1.36
CA VAL A 152 -0.70 -0.54 -0.88
C VAL A 152 0.40 -0.78 -1.92
N LEU A 153 0.46 -1.97 -2.53
CA LEU A 153 1.43 -2.28 -3.57
C LEU A 153 1.26 -1.41 -4.82
N ASN A 154 0.01 -1.16 -5.24
CA ASN A 154 -0.27 -0.30 -6.37
C ASN A 154 0.14 1.16 -6.08
N LYS A 155 -0.18 1.65 -4.88
CA LYS A 155 0.15 3.02 -4.45
C LYS A 155 1.66 3.28 -4.39
N TYR A 156 2.44 2.32 -3.91
CA TYR A 156 3.90 2.46 -3.76
C TYR A 156 4.68 1.64 -4.81
N SER A 157 4.10 1.49 -6.00
CA SER A 157 4.73 0.73 -7.09
C SER A 157 6.06 1.36 -7.53
N VAL A 158 7.04 0.50 -7.81
CA VAL A 158 8.38 0.92 -8.27
C VAL A 158 8.41 0.96 -9.80
N THR A 159 9.21 1.87 -10.34
CA THR A 159 9.33 2.05 -11.78
C THR A 159 9.82 0.78 -12.49
N GLY A 160 9.19 0.49 -13.63
CA GLY A 160 9.55 -0.66 -14.47
C GLY A 160 9.08 -2.03 -13.95
N VAL A 161 8.29 -2.09 -12.88
CA VAL A 161 7.69 -3.34 -12.38
C VAL A 161 6.20 -3.39 -12.71
N GLY A 162 5.78 -4.42 -13.44
CA GLY A 162 4.38 -4.74 -13.71
C GLY A 162 3.84 -5.77 -12.73
N LEU A 163 2.62 -5.56 -12.24
CA LEU A 163 1.92 -6.46 -11.31
C LEU A 163 0.79 -7.21 -12.02
N LYS A 164 0.66 -8.50 -11.74
CA LYS A 164 -0.54 -9.29 -12.07
C LYS A 164 -0.95 -10.08 -10.84
N ALA A 165 -2.19 -9.91 -10.39
CA ALA A 165 -2.77 -10.66 -9.29
C ALA A 165 -3.81 -11.67 -9.81
N HIS A 166 -3.78 -12.87 -9.26
CA HIS A 166 -4.81 -13.89 -9.36
C HIS A 166 -5.40 -14.07 -7.96
N MET A 167 -6.69 -13.80 -7.80
CA MET A 167 -7.41 -13.99 -6.53
C MET A 167 -8.27 -15.26 -6.61
N TYR A 168 -8.27 -16.03 -5.54
CA TYR A 168 -9.02 -17.27 -5.42
C TYR A 168 -10.08 -17.08 -4.33
N ILE A 169 -11.34 -17.22 -4.71
CA ILE A 169 -12.50 -17.15 -3.83
C ILE A 169 -13.14 -18.54 -3.84
N GLU A 170 -13.41 -19.06 -2.66
CA GLU A 170 -14.12 -20.32 -2.49
C GLU A 170 -15.58 -19.97 -2.22
N GLU A 171 -16.47 -20.41 -3.10
CA GLU A 171 -17.91 -20.25 -2.95
C GLU A 171 -18.55 -21.63 -2.86
N ALA A 172 -19.57 -21.76 -2.01
CA ALA A 172 -20.37 -22.98 -1.98
C ALA A 172 -21.14 -23.10 -3.30
N VAL A 173 -21.28 -24.34 -3.79
CA VAL A 173 -22.11 -24.59 -4.97
C VAL A 173 -23.58 -24.58 -4.54
N ASP A 174 -24.26 -23.46 -4.76
CA ASP A 174 -25.70 -23.37 -4.57
C ASP A 174 -26.42 -24.00 -5.78
N PRO A 175 -27.39 -24.91 -5.56
CA PRO A 175 -28.12 -25.57 -6.65
C PRO A 175 -29.06 -24.62 -7.42
N ASP A 176 -29.44 -23.50 -6.80
CA ASP A 176 -30.30 -22.48 -7.41
C ASP A 176 -29.46 -21.29 -7.89
N PHE A 177 -28.97 -21.38 -9.13
CA PHE A 177 -28.16 -20.35 -9.80
C PHE A 177 -28.88 -19.00 -10.01
N SER A 178 -30.17 -18.90 -9.65
CA SER A 178 -31.02 -17.71 -9.82
C SER A 178 -31.06 -16.78 -8.61
N ALA A 179 -30.57 -17.21 -7.44
CA ALA A 179 -30.54 -16.40 -6.23
C ALA A 179 -29.20 -15.69 -5.98
N SER A 180 -28.20 -15.88 -6.84
CA SER A 180 -26.87 -15.26 -6.71
C SER A 180 -26.82 -13.82 -7.23
N THR A 181 -27.89 -13.04 -7.06
CA THR A 181 -27.70 -11.59 -6.99
C THR A 181 -26.97 -11.36 -5.67
N PRO A 182 -25.80 -10.71 -5.65
CA PRO A 182 -25.14 -10.39 -4.39
C PRO A 182 -26.05 -9.42 -3.64
N THR A 183 -26.92 -9.96 -2.78
CA THR A 183 -27.73 -9.20 -1.83
C THR A 183 -26.77 -8.73 -0.74
N LYS A 184 -25.80 -7.89 -1.11
CA LYS A 184 -24.75 -7.35 -0.26
C LYS A 184 -25.11 -5.94 0.19
N GLU A 185 -26.28 -5.80 0.79
CA GLU A 185 -26.55 -4.65 1.67
C GLU A 185 -25.97 -4.89 3.06
N GLY A 186 -25.79 -6.15 3.47
CA GLY A 186 -25.24 -6.50 4.79
C GLY A 186 -23.71 -6.48 4.91
N ASP A 187 -22.96 -6.54 3.80
CA ASP A 187 -21.49 -6.71 3.85
C ASP A 187 -20.72 -5.37 3.82
N ILE A 188 -21.27 -4.33 3.21
CA ILE A 188 -20.58 -3.02 3.10
C ILE A 188 -20.63 -2.25 4.43
N ASP A 189 -21.71 -2.42 5.21
CA ASP A 189 -21.85 -1.79 6.52
C ASP A 189 -21.25 -2.63 7.67
N SER A 190 -21.09 -3.95 7.48
CA SER A 190 -20.49 -4.86 8.48
C SER A 190 -18.98 -5.00 8.36
N THR A 191 -18.40 -4.64 7.21
CA THR A 191 -16.97 -4.37 7.08
C THR A 191 -16.68 -3.06 7.80
N GLY A 192 -16.26 -3.14 9.06
CA GLY A 192 -15.98 -2.01 9.97
C GLY A 192 -14.85 -1.05 9.55
N LEU A 193 -14.60 -0.90 8.25
CA LEU A 193 -13.83 0.17 7.65
C LEU A 193 -14.69 1.43 7.68
N ASN A 194 -14.67 2.15 8.81
CA ASN A 194 -15.29 3.46 8.93
C ASN A 194 -14.92 4.32 7.71
N ILE A 195 -15.90 4.62 6.84
CA ILE A 195 -15.73 5.48 5.66
C ILE A 195 -15.07 6.82 6.07
N ALA A 196 -15.34 7.29 7.30
CA ALA A 196 -14.73 8.46 7.91
C ALA A 196 -13.19 8.39 8.14
N GLN A 197 -12.61 7.20 8.28
CA GLN A 197 -11.15 7.04 8.34
C GLN A 197 -10.53 7.07 6.93
N LEU A 198 -11.23 6.59 5.90
CA LEU A 198 -10.77 6.68 4.51
C LEU A 198 -10.70 8.13 4.00
N THR A 199 -11.64 8.99 4.41
CA THR A 199 -11.67 10.42 4.06
C THR A 199 -10.59 11.26 4.75
N SER A 200 -9.84 10.70 5.71
CA SER A 200 -8.67 11.37 6.31
C SER A 200 -7.35 11.10 5.58
N SER A 201 -7.37 10.21 4.58
CA SER A 201 -6.18 9.72 3.88
C SER A 201 -5.89 10.46 2.57
N VAL A 202 -4.78 10.07 1.92
CA VAL A 202 -4.04 10.76 0.84
C VAL A 202 -4.87 11.37 -0.31
N ASN A 203 -6.10 10.89 -0.59
CA ASN A 203 -7.01 11.50 -1.57
C ASN A 203 -8.46 11.51 -1.04
N PRO A 204 -8.83 12.49 -0.19
CA PRO A 204 -10.11 12.52 0.48
C PRO A 204 -11.28 12.80 -0.48
N GLU A 205 -11.01 13.53 -1.56
CA GLU A 205 -12.02 13.97 -2.55
C GLU A 205 -12.59 12.80 -3.36
N ILE A 206 -11.73 11.91 -3.84
CA ILE A 206 -12.16 10.74 -4.64
C ILE A 206 -12.97 9.78 -3.76
N ALA A 207 -12.48 9.53 -2.54
CA ALA A 207 -13.19 8.66 -1.59
C ALA A 207 -14.56 9.23 -1.20
N ALA A 208 -14.64 10.55 -0.94
CA ALA A 208 -15.91 11.22 -0.67
C ALA A 208 -16.87 11.09 -1.86
N ARG A 209 -16.39 11.31 -3.09
CA ARG A 209 -17.23 11.19 -4.28
C ARG A 209 -17.71 9.76 -4.53
N VAL A 210 -16.87 8.75 -4.30
CA VAL A 210 -17.28 7.35 -4.38
C VAL A 210 -18.32 7.03 -3.31
N ALA A 211 -18.14 7.52 -2.08
CA ALA A 211 -19.10 7.32 -1.00
C ALA A 211 -20.46 8.00 -1.26
N GLU A 212 -20.46 9.16 -1.95
CA GLU A 212 -21.69 9.80 -2.44
C GLU A 212 -22.36 8.93 -3.51
N LEU A 213 -21.62 8.53 -4.55
CA LEU A 213 -22.15 7.73 -5.66
C LEU A 213 -22.72 6.38 -5.20
N LEU A 214 -22.12 5.75 -4.20
CA LEU A 214 -22.63 4.50 -3.63
C LEU A 214 -23.95 4.70 -2.85
N LYS A 215 -24.21 5.90 -2.34
CA LYS A 215 -25.46 6.26 -1.64
C LYS A 215 -26.53 6.77 -2.59
N ASP A 216 -26.17 7.16 -3.82
CA ASP A 216 -27.12 7.69 -4.79
C ASP A 216 -28.16 6.61 -5.17
N PRO A 217 -29.47 6.91 -5.11
CA PRO A 217 -30.53 5.93 -5.39
C PRO A 217 -30.51 5.42 -6.83
N GLU A 218 -29.94 6.20 -7.76
CA GLU A 218 -29.72 5.79 -9.16
C GLU A 218 -28.77 4.59 -9.26
N PHE A 219 -27.78 4.48 -8.36
CA PHE A 219 -26.85 3.34 -8.34
C PHE A 219 -27.59 2.04 -7.99
N ALA A 220 -28.56 2.07 -7.06
CA ALA A 220 -29.34 0.91 -6.67
C ALA A 220 -30.17 0.32 -7.82
N VAL A 221 -30.70 1.17 -8.71
CA VAL A 221 -31.44 0.76 -9.92
C VAL A 221 -30.56 -0.07 -10.85
N HIS A 222 -29.29 0.30 -11.02
CA HIS A 222 -28.35 -0.40 -11.90
C HIS A 222 -27.84 -1.74 -11.33
N VAL A 223 -27.93 -1.92 -10.01
CA VAL A 223 -27.59 -3.18 -9.32
C VAL A 223 -28.71 -4.23 -9.49
N GLY A 224 -29.84 -3.87 -10.13
CA GLY A 224 -30.98 -4.77 -10.34
C GLY A 224 -31.85 -4.92 -9.10
N LYS A 225 -31.76 -4.00 -8.14
CA LYS A 225 -32.75 -3.87 -7.07
C LYS A 225 -33.94 -3.11 -7.64
N ASP A 226 -35.02 -3.83 -7.91
CA ASP A 226 -36.32 -3.24 -8.22
C ASP A 226 -36.87 -2.53 -6.96
N THR A 227 -36.28 -1.40 -6.59
CA THR A 227 -36.92 -0.48 -5.65
C THR A 227 -38.00 0.25 -6.42
N GLU A 228 -39.25 -0.16 -6.21
CA GLU A 228 -40.45 0.55 -6.64
C GLU A 228 -40.35 2.03 -6.26
N THR A 229 -39.92 2.88 -7.19
CA THR A 229 -39.92 4.33 -6.98
C THR A 229 -41.35 4.82 -6.89
N LYS A 230 -41.78 5.14 -5.67
CA LYS A 230 -42.93 5.99 -5.39
C LYS A 230 -42.70 7.34 -6.09
N LYS A 231 -43.39 7.56 -7.20
CA LYS A 231 -43.46 8.82 -7.94
C LYS A 231 -43.66 9.98 -6.94
N PRO A 232 -42.85 11.06 -6.96
CA PRO A 232 -43.02 12.15 -6.02
C PRO A 232 -44.43 12.74 -6.18
N THR A 233 -45.19 12.74 -5.09
CA THR A 233 -46.49 13.38 -5.00
C THR A 233 -46.28 14.88 -5.20
N GLU A 234 -46.72 15.39 -6.35
CA GLU A 234 -46.88 16.82 -6.59
C GLU A 234 -47.73 17.38 -5.45
N THR A 235 -47.13 18.25 -4.64
CA THR A 235 -47.88 19.01 -3.63
C THR A 235 -48.76 20.00 -4.39
N PRO A 236 -50.09 19.99 -4.25
CA PRO A 236 -50.94 20.91 -4.99
C PRO A 236 -50.65 22.35 -4.55
N ALA A 237 -50.37 23.21 -5.53
CA ALA A 237 -50.12 24.63 -5.31
C ALA A 237 -51.29 25.27 -4.53
N THR A 238 -50.97 25.88 -3.39
CA THR A 238 -51.89 26.76 -2.67
C THR A 238 -52.16 27.99 -3.53
N PRO A 239 -53.42 28.34 -3.84
CA PRO A 239 -53.74 29.52 -4.65
C PRO A 239 -53.37 30.82 -3.90
N PRO A 240 -52.98 31.89 -4.62
CA PRO A 240 -52.60 33.15 -4.00
C PRO A 240 -53.80 33.83 -3.34
N GLU A 241 -53.63 34.30 -2.10
CA GLU A 241 -54.59 35.15 -1.40
C GLU A 241 -54.70 36.51 -2.13
N THR A 242 -55.89 36.81 -2.63
CA THR A 242 -56.25 38.11 -3.19
C THR A 242 -56.57 39.08 -2.04
N SER A 243 -55.94 40.26 -2.04
CA SER A 243 -56.33 41.42 -1.23
C SER A 243 -57.61 42.08 -1.74
#